data_AF-A0AAI9XMA1-F1
#
_entry.id   AF-A0AAI9XMA1-F1
#
_cell.length_a   1.000
_cell.length_b   1.000
_cell.length_c   1.000
_cell.angle_alpha   90.00
_cell.angle_beta   90.00
_cell.angle_gamma   90.00
#
_symmetry.space_group_name_H-M   'P 1'
#
loop_
_entity.id
_entity.type
_entity.pdbx_description
1 polymer ?
#
loop_
_entity_poly.entity_id
_entity_poly.type
_entity_poly.pdbx_seq_one_letter_code
_entity_poly.pdbx_strand_id
1 'polypeptide(L)'
;MRFFASLPLVLLTLISSAQAQFGFFDQMFGGQQQQQQPQNVPSDPSQYQQRYDGSYCEHYLCPDTLACVHFPHHCPCPWPANQDKFELTDGNRICVSRGGFAAGEAARKIELARKGLL
;
A
#
# COMPACT_ATOMS: atom_id res chain seq x y z
N MET A 1 5.01 74.44 23.79
CA MET A 1 5.64 73.40 22.93
C MET A 1 6.06 72.14 23.70
N ARG A 2 5.33 71.71 24.76
CA ARG A 2 5.63 70.48 25.52
C ARG A 2 4.61 69.34 25.31
N PHE A 3 3.42 69.66 24.78
CA PHE A 3 2.33 68.70 24.56
C PHE A 3 2.47 67.86 23.29
N PHE A 4 3.25 68.31 22.30
CA PHE A 4 3.46 67.57 21.05
C PHE A 4 4.50 66.45 21.17
N ALA A 5 5.34 66.47 22.21
CA ALA A 5 6.38 65.46 22.44
C ALA A 5 5.88 64.22 23.20
N SER A 6 4.75 64.32 23.89
CA SER A 6 4.13 63.22 24.64
C SER A 6 3.25 62.31 23.77
N LEU A 7 2.70 62.83 22.67
CA LEU A 7 1.90 62.06 21.71
C LEU A 7 2.64 60.88 21.06
N PRO A 8 3.88 61.03 20.55
CA PRO A 8 4.61 59.90 19.96
C PRO A 8 5.02 58.86 21.01
N LEU A 9 5.25 59.29 22.27
CA LEU A 9 5.66 58.39 23.35
C LEU A 9 4.52 57.45 23.78
N VAL A 10 3.30 57.97 23.86
CA VAL A 10 2.09 57.18 24.14
C VAL A 10 1.81 56.20 22.99
N LEU A 11 2.01 56.64 21.75
CA LEU A 11 1.80 55.78 20.58
C LEU A 11 2.78 54.60 20.52
N LEU A 12 4.05 54.82 20.92
CA LEU A 12 5.03 53.72 21.01
C LEU A 12 4.67 52.70 22.10
N THR A 13 4.08 53.12 23.22
CA THR A 13 3.68 52.18 24.29
C THR A 13 2.49 51.30 23.90
N LEU A 14 1.62 51.78 23.01
CA LEU A 14 0.45 51.04 22.51
C LEU A 14 0.81 49.96 21.47
N ILE A 15 1.94 50.11 20.77
CA ILE A 15 2.39 49.14 19.75
C ILE A 15 3.10 47.95 20.40
N SER A 16 3.72 48.13 21.59
CA SER A 16 4.42 47.06 22.30
C SER A 16 3.50 46.03 22.98
N SER A 17 2.19 46.25 23.07
CA SER A 17 1.24 45.28 23.64
C SER A 17 0.73 44.23 22.62
N ALA A 18 1.17 44.29 21.36
CA ALA A 18 0.81 43.32 20.32
C ALA A 18 1.76 42.11 20.24
N GLN A 19 2.34 41.69 21.37
CA GLN A 19 3.19 40.50 21.45
C GLN A 19 2.38 39.32 22.04
N ALA A 20 2.14 38.32 21.18
CA ALA A 20 1.77 36.94 21.50
C ALA A 20 0.39 36.65 22.16
N GLN A 21 -0.70 36.81 21.40
CA GLN A 21 -1.96 36.09 21.65
C GLN A 21 -2.26 35.01 20.58
N PHE A 22 -1.29 34.63 19.75
CA PHE A 22 -1.47 33.64 18.68
C PHE A 22 -1.28 32.17 19.11
N GLY A 23 -1.06 31.88 20.40
CA GLY A 23 -0.95 30.50 20.90
C GLY A 23 -2.25 29.68 20.83
N PHE A 24 -3.40 30.31 20.53
CA PHE A 24 -4.66 29.60 20.29
C PHE A 24 -4.63 28.81 18.96
N PHE A 25 -3.92 29.31 17.95
CA PHE A 25 -3.90 28.66 16.64
C PHE A 25 -3.03 27.40 16.62
N ASP A 26 -1.89 27.38 17.33
CA ASP A 26 -1.04 26.18 17.45
C ASP A 26 -1.82 24.97 17.99
N GLN A 27 -2.77 25.20 18.91
CA GLN A 27 -3.58 24.14 19.51
C GLN A 27 -4.78 23.72 18.64
N MET A 28 -5.24 24.59 17.73
CA MET A 28 -6.30 24.28 16.77
C MET A 28 -5.76 23.55 15.52
N PHE A 29 -4.51 23.84 15.12
CA PHE A 29 -3.83 23.19 13.99
C PHE A 29 -3.11 21.88 14.37
N GLY A 30 -2.78 21.67 15.65
CA GLY A 30 -2.14 20.44 16.14
C GLY A 30 -3.10 19.34 16.59
N GLY A 31 -4.43 19.56 16.54
CA GLY A 31 -5.41 18.79 17.28
C GLY A 31 -6.46 18.02 16.47
N GLN A 32 -6.40 18.01 15.14
CA GLN A 32 -7.28 17.13 14.38
C GLN A 32 -6.67 15.74 14.30
N GLN A 33 -7.05 14.89 15.27
CA GLN A 33 -7.26 13.48 14.99
C GLN A 33 -8.35 13.37 13.92
N GLN A 34 -8.01 13.68 12.66
CA GLN A 34 -8.76 13.18 11.54
C GLN A 34 -8.67 11.67 11.68
N GLN A 35 -9.81 11.04 11.99
CA GLN A 35 -10.03 9.65 11.69
C GLN A 35 -9.68 9.47 10.22
N GLN A 36 -8.44 9.04 9.94
CA GLN A 36 -8.05 8.59 8.62
C GLN A 36 -8.98 7.41 8.33
N GLN A 37 -10.04 7.66 7.56
CA GLN A 37 -10.76 6.57 6.96
C GLN A 37 -9.73 5.75 6.17
N PRO A 38 -9.74 4.42 6.30
CA PRO A 38 -8.84 3.58 5.52
C PRO A 38 -9.05 3.89 4.04
N GLN A 39 -8.02 4.44 3.41
CA GLN A 39 -8.04 4.80 2.00
C GLN A 39 -7.77 3.54 1.16
N ASN A 40 -8.49 3.40 0.04
CA ASN A 40 -8.29 2.26 -0.86
C ASN A 40 -6.85 2.23 -1.37
N VAL A 41 -6.33 1.02 -1.58
CA VAL A 41 -5.05 0.83 -2.27
C VAL A 41 -5.12 1.40 -3.68
N PRO A 42 -4.02 1.99 -4.21
CA PRO A 42 -3.97 2.47 -5.59
C PRO A 42 -4.31 1.34 -6.56
N SER A 43 -5.00 1.68 -7.66
CA SER A 43 -5.37 0.71 -8.70
C SER A 43 -4.23 0.38 -9.66
N ASP A 44 -3.12 1.10 -9.57
CA ASP A 44 -1.93 0.88 -10.38
C ASP A 44 -0.93 -0.08 -9.69
N PRO A 45 -0.09 -0.78 -10.46
CA PRO A 45 0.83 -1.77 -9.91
C PRO A 45 2.12 -1.16 -9.34
N SER A 46 2.29 0.18 -9.25
CA SER A 46 3.59 0.81 -8.93
C SER A 46 4.18 0.32 -7.61
N GLN A 47 3.37 0.20 -6.55
CA GLN A 47 3.84 -0.27 -5.24
C GLN A 47 4.32 -1.72 -5.29
N TYR A 48 3.73 -2.55 -6.15
CA TYR A 48 4.17 -3.92 -6.37
C TYR A 48 5.45 -3.96 -7.22
N GLN A 49 5.51 -3.19 -8.31
CA GLN A 49 6.68 -3.10 -9.19
C GLN A 49 7.93 -2.65 -8.42
N GLN A 50 7.81 -1.61 -7.59
CA GLN A 50 8.91 -1.16 -6.73
C GLN A 50 9.43 -2.27 -5.79
N ARG A 51 8.53 -3.12 -5.27
CA ARG A 51 8.92 -4.26 -4.43
C ARG A 51 9.57 -5.38 -5.24
N TYR A 52 9.04 -5.66 -6.42
CA TYR A 52 9.61 -6.64 -7.35
C TYR A 52 11.04 -6.23 -7.76
N ASP A 53 11.21 -4.99 -8.21
CA ASP A 53 12.50 -4.44 -8.66
C ASP A 53 13.53 -4.35 -7.53
N GLY A 54 13.08 -4.13 -6.29
CA GLY A 54 13.94 -4.12 -5.10
C GLY A 54 14.30 -5.50 -4.56
N SER A 55 13.72 -6.58 -5.09
CA SER A 55 13.95 -7.94 -4.60
C SER A 55 15.12 -8.59 -5.33
N TYR A 56 16.22 -8.86 -4.62
CA TYR A 56 17.35 -9.58 -5.17
C TYR A 56 17.10 -11.09 -5.20
N CYS A 57 17.31 -11.71 -6.36
CA CYS A 57 17.30 -13.16 -6.55
C CYS A 57 18.27 -13.55 -7.66
N GLU A 58 19.17 -14.49 -7.40
CA GLU A 58 20.15 -14.97 -8.39
C GLU A 58 19.53 -15.90 -9.44
N HIS A 59 18.42 -16.56 -9.08
CA HIS A 59 17.75 -17.55 -9.92
C HIS A 59 16.45 -16.98 -10.49
N TYR A 60 15.30 -17.55 -10.11
CA TYR A 60 13.99 -17.13 -10.58
C TYR A 60 13.21 -16.44 -9.46
N LEU A 61 12.89 -15.16 -9.65
CA LEU A 61 12.02 -14.40 -8.77
C LEU A 61 10.55 -14.64 -9.15
N CYS A 62 9.80 -15.29 -8.27
CA CYS A 62 8.38 -15.54 -8.46
C CYS A 62 7.60 -14.22 -8.47
N PRO A 63 6.86 -13.87 -9.54
CA PRO A 63 6.10 -12.63 -9.58
C PRO A 63 5.06 -12.59 -8.47
N ASP A 64 4.25 -13.64 -8.31
CA ASP A 64 3.09 -13.53 -7.41
C ASP A 64 3.45 -13.48 -5.91
N THR A 65 4.65 -13.96 -5.53
CA THR A 65 5.03 -14.14 -4.11
C THR A 65 6.36 -13.50 -3.73
N LEU A 66 7.13 -13.00 -4.70
CA LEU A 66 8.51 -12.52 -4.52
C LEU A 66 9.47 -13.56 -3.90
N ALA A 67 9.12 -14.85 -3.99
CA ALA A 67 10.00 -15.93 -3.56
C ALA A 67 11.13 -16.15 -4.57
N CYS A 68 12.35 -16.36 -4.09
CA CYS A 68 13.49 -16.75 -4.93
C CYS A 68 13.60 -18.28 -4.99
N VAL A 69 13.47 -18.85 -6.18
CA VAL A 69 13.47 -20.31 -6.42
C VAL A 69 14.32 -20.69 -7.63
N HIS A 70 14.61 -21.98 -7.82
CA HIS A 70 15.41 -22.44 -8.95
C HIS A 70 14.65 -22.48 -10.29
N PHE A 71 13.35 -22.79 -10.28
CA PHE A 71 12.55 -22.94 -11.50
C PHE A 71 11.14 -22.36 -11.32
N PRO A 72 10.46 -21.89 -12.39
CA PRO A 72 9.13 -21.28 -12.31
C PRO A 72 8.07 -22.19 -11.66
N HIS A 73 8.09 -23.49 -11.94
CA HIS A 73 7.17 -24.44 -11.30
C HIS A 73 7.42 -24.60 -9.81
N HIS A 74 8.57 -24.20 -9.24
CA HIS A 74 8.80 -24.22 -7.79
C HIS A 74 8.15 -23.05 -7.05
N CYS A 75 7.62 -22.05 -7.76
CA CYS A 75 6.97 -20.93 -7.11
C CYS A 75 5.80 -21.37 -6.22
N PRO A 76 5.74 -20.88 -4.97
CA PRO A 76 4.58 -21.10 -4.12
C PRO A 76 3.38 -20.31 -4.66
N CYS A 77 2.18 -20.77 -4.29
CA CYS A 77 0.97 -19.98 -4.48
C CYS A 77 0.88 -18.88 -3.41
N PRO A 78 0.36 -17.68 -3.71
CA PRO A 78 0.35 -16.60 -2.72
C PRO A 78 -0.59 -16.85 -1.53
N TRP A 79 -1.59 -17.71 -1.71
CA TRP A 79 -2.50 -18.13 -0.63
C TRP A 79 -2.57 -19.66 -0.52
N PRO A 80 -1.53 -20.33 -0.01
CA PRO A 80 -1.44 -21.80 0.00
C PRO A 80 -2.53 -22.49 0.84
N ALA A 81 -3.14 -21.76 1.78
CA ALA A 81 -4.29 -22.26 2.53
C ALA A 81 -5.57 -22.36 1.67
N ASN A 82 -5.71 -21.48 0.68
CA ASN A 82 -6.94 -21.28 -0.09
C ASN A 82 -6.76 -21.64 -1.57
N GLN A 83 -5.57 -22.02 -2.00
CA GLN A 83 -5.24 -22.31 -3.38
C GLN A 83 -4.51 -23.63 -3.50
N ASP A 84 -4.84 -24.36 -4.56
CA ASP A 84 -4.09 -25.52 -5.01
C ASP A 84 -3.18 -25.14 -6.17
N LYS A 85 -2.00 -25.75 -6.18
CA LYS A 85 -0.98 -25.56 -7.20
C LYS A 85 -1.07 -26.68 -8.22
N PHE A 86 -1.07 -26.32 -9.51
CA PHE A 86 -1.05 -27.27 -10.61
C PHE A 86 0.06 -26.92 -11.59
N GLU A 87 0.77 -27.93 -12.07
CA GLU A 87 1.82 -27.77 -13.08
C GLU A 87 1.24 -27.98 -14.48
N LEU A 88 1.61 -27.06 -15.38
CA LEU A 88 1.28 -27.09 -16.80
C LEU A 88 2.43 -27.77 -17.54
N THR A 89 2.11 -28.29 -18.73
CA THR A 89 3.06 -29.01 -19.60
C THR A 89 4.27 -28.15 -19.97
N ASP A 90 4.15 -26.83 -19.95
CA ASP A 90 5.21 -25.88 -20.33
C ASP A 90 6.19 -25.57 -19.18
N GLY A 91 6.14 -26.31 -18.07
CA GLY A 91 6.97 -26.06 -16.89
C GLY A 91 6.53 -24.83 -16.07
N ASN A 92 5.36 -24.29 -16.38
CA ASN A 92 4.70 -23.22 -15.65
C ASN A 92 3.76 -23.80 -14.58
N ARG A 93 3.41 -22.99 -13.58
CA ARG A 93 2.45 -23.36 -12.54
C ARG A 93 1.29 -22.38 -12.49
N ILE A 94 0.09 -22.90 -12.24
CA ILE A 94 -1.09 -22.10 -11.92
C ILE A 94 -1.52 -22.34 -10.48
N CYS A 95 -2.13 -21.31 -9.89
CA CYS A 95 -2.72 -21.36 -8.56
C CYS A 95 -4.22 -21.15 -8.68
N VAL A 96 -5.00 -22.13 -8.24
CA VAL A 96 -6.46 -22.12 -8.38
C VAL A 96 -7.11 -22.19 -7.01
N SER A 97 -8.13 -21.37 -6.78
CA SER A 97 -8.86 -21.37 -5.51
C SER A 97 -9.45 -22.75 -5.21
N ARG A 98 -9.21 -23.26 -4.01
CA ARG A 98 -9.82 -24.48 -3.46
C ARG A 98 -11.33 -24.39 -3.41
N GLY A 99 -11.83 -23.19 -3.12
CA GLY A 99 -13.25 -22.87 -3.00
C GLY A 99 -13.89 -22.47 -4.32
N GLY A 100 -13.60 -23.17 -5.43
CA GLY A 100 -14.39 -23.04 -6.65
C GLY A 100 -15.87 -23.42 -6.44
N PHE A 101 -16.64 -23.59 -7.53
CA PHE A 101 -18.07 -23.95 -7.47
C PHE A 101 -18.36 -25.19 -6.59
N ALA A 102 -17.46 -26.17 -6.55
CA ALA A 102 -17.50 -27.31 -5.64
C ALA A 102 -16.07 -27.80 -5.30
N ALA A 103 -15.92 -28.51 -4.18
CA ALA A 103 -14.64 -29.11 -3.79
C ALA A 103 -14.16 -30.09 -4.87
N GLY A 104 -12.89 -29.99 -5.28
CA GLY A 104 -12.29 -30.85 -6.32
C GLY A 104 -12.69 -30.52 -7.77
N GLU A 105 -13.64 -29.62 -7.99
CA GLU A 105 -14.10 -29.19 -9.33
C GLU A 105 -12.96 -28.61 -10.16
N ALA A 106 -12.11 -27.78 -9.52
CA ALA A 106 -10.97 -27.14 -10.17
C ALA A 106 -9.98 -28.17 -10.72
N ALA A 107 -9.58 -29.15 -9.90
CA ALA A 107 -8.67 -30.23 -10.33
C ALA A 107 -9.26 -31.02 -11.49
N ARG A 108 -10.57 -31.35 -11.43
CA ARG A 108 -11.28 -32.04 -12.52
C ARG A 108 -11.24 -31.23 -13.82
N LYS A 109 -11.55 -29.93 -13.76
CA LYS A 109 -11.56 -29.06 -14.94
C LYS A 109 -10.17 -28.89 -15.54
N ILE A 110 -9.14 -28.78 -14.72
CA ILE A 110 -7.75 -28.71 -15.19
C ILE A 110 -7.36 -30.00 -15.91
N GLU A 111 -7.76 -31.16 -15.39
CA GLU A 111 -7.48 -32.45 -16.02
C GLU A 111 -8.25 -32.63 -17.34
N LEU A 112 -9.49 -32.17 -17.41
CA LEU A 112 -10.25 -32.12 -18.67
C LEU A 112 -9.59 -31.18 -19.69
N ALA A 113 -9.12 -30.01 -19.25
CA ALA A 113 -8.42 -29.04 -20.09
C ALA A 113 -7.16 -29.67 -20.71
N ARG A 114 -6.38 -30.38 -19.90
CA ARG A 114 -5.16 -31.07 -20.32
C ARG A 114 -5.44 -32.13 -21.38
N LYS A 115 -6.61 -32.77 -21.32
CA LYS A 115 -7.08 -33.76 -22.30
C LYS A 115 -7.75 -33.15 -23.53
N GLY A 116 -7.95 -31.83 -23.57
CA GLY A 116 -8.72 -31.15 -24.63
C GLY A 116 -10.21 -31.48 -24.60
N LEU A 117 -10.76 -31.76 -23.42
CA LEU A 117 -12.15 -32.21 -23.19
C LEU A 117 -13.01 -31.18 -22.44
N LEU A 118 -12.66 -29.89 -22.53
CA LEU A 118 -13.46 -28.78 -21.98
C LEU A 118 -14.43 -28.20 -23.01
#